data_AF-A0A1G4RVT1-F1
#
_entry.id   AF-A0A1G4RVT1-F1
#
_cell.length_a   1.000
_cell.length_b   1.000
_cell.length_c   1.000
_cell.angle_alpha   90.00
_cell.angle_beta   90.00
_cell.angle_gamma   90.00
#
_symmetry.space_group_name_H-M   'P 1'
#
loop_
_entity.id
_entity.type
_entity.pdbx_description
1 polymer ?
#
loop_
_entity_poly.entity_id
_entity_poly.type
_entity_poly.pdbx_seq_one_letter_code
_entity_poly.pdbx_strand_id
1 'polypeptide(L)' 'MKMENAQKLEEVKQAMKKAKDRRMYERYQALYLYLQGTRAEAIAPILNRSVQTV' A
#
# COMPACT_ATOMS: atom_id res chain seq x y z
N MET A 1 4.90 19.24 3.65
CA MET A 1 4.91 17.76 3.71
C MET A 1 3.57 17.07 3.40
N LYS A 2 2.39 17.72 3.45
CA LYS A 2 1.10 17.05 3.18
C LYS A 2 0.71 16.90 1.70
N MET A 3 1.21 17.77 0.81
CA MET A 3 0.83 17.76 -0.62
C MET A 3 1.43 16.56 -1.40
N GLU A 4 2.61 16.09 -1.00
CA GLU A 4 3.37 15.05 -1.70
C GLU A 4 2.73 13.65 -1.55
N ASN A 5 2.11 13.37 -0.40
CA ASN A 5 1.47 12.08 -0.16
C ASN A 5 0.16 11.94 -0.94
N ALA A 6 -0.54 13.04 -1.25
CA ALA A 6 -1.79 12.98 -2.02
C ALA A 6 -1.53 12.52 -3.46
N GLN A 7 -0.47 13.03 -4.08
CA GLN A 7 -0.05 12.59 -5.41
C GLN A 7 0.40 11.12 -5.41
N LYS A 8 1.26 10.74 -4.45
CA LYS A 8 1.72 9.34 -4.29
C LYS A 8 0.54 8.38 -4.06
N LEU A 9 -0.46 8.78 -3.29
CA LEU A 9 -1.68 7.97 -3.06
C LEU A 9 -2.44 7.73 -4.36
N GLU A 10 -2.60 8.74 -5.21
CA GLU A 10 -3.28 8.58 -6.49
C GLU A 10 -2.47 7.71 -7.45
N GLU A 11 -1.15 7.89 -7.51
CA GLU A 11 -0.26 7.03 -8.31
C GLU A 11 -0.35 5.56 -7.89
N VAL A 12 -0.27 5.28 -6.59
CA VAL A 12 -0.41 3.92 -6.05
C VAL A 12 -1.81 3.35 -6.32
N LYS A 13 -2.86 4.16 -6.17
CA LYS A 13 -4.24 3.75 -6.48
C LYS A 13 -4.41 3.37 -7.95
N GLN A 14 -3.79 4.11 -8.87
CA GLN A 14 -3.80 3.77 -10.29
C GLN A 14 -2.96 2.51 -10.59
N ALA A 15 -1.85 2.31 -9.90
CA ALA A 15 -1.06 1.09 -10.00
C ALA A 15 -1.83 -0.15 -9.51
N MET A 16 -2.58 -0.04 -8.41
CA MET A 16 -3.48 -1.11 -7.92
C MET A 16 -4.52 -1.51 -8.97
N LYS A 17 -5.16 -0.53 -9.62
CA LYS A 17 -6.16 -0.80 -10.68
C LYS A 17 -5.58 -1.53 -11.90
N LYS A 18 -4.31 -1.27 -12.21
CA LYS A 18 -3.60 -1.86 -13.36
C LYS A 18 -2.96 -3.21 -13.03
N ALA A 19 -2.75 -3.52 -11.75
CA ALA A 19 -2.11 -4.75 -11.32
C ALA A 19 -3.02 -5.96 -11.60
N LYS A 20 -2.52 -6.86 -12.45
CA LYS A 20 -3.18 -8.16 -12.74
C LYS A 20 -2.68 -9.28 -11.83
N ASP A 21 -1.46 -9.13 -11.31
CA ASP A 21 -0.85 -10.07 -10.40
C ASP A 21 -1.22 -9.75 -8.94
N ARG A 22 -1.65 -10.79 -8.21
CA ARG A 22 -2.08 -10.66 -6.79
C ARG A 22 -0.98 -10.11 -5.91
N ARG A 23 0.26 -10.54 -6.10
CA ARG A 23 1.40 -10.12 -5.28
C ARG A 23 1.73 -8.64 -5.52
N MET A 24 1.63 -8.16 -6.75
CA MET A 24 1.79 -6.74 -7.05
C MET A 24 0.65 -5.90 -6.48
N TYR A 25 -0.59 -6.38 -6.56
CA TYR A 25 -1.72 -5.71 -5.92
C TYR A 25 -1.51 -5.56 -4.40
N GLU A 26 -1.12 -6.63 -3.70
CA GLU A 26 -0.85 -6.62 -2.26
C GLU A 26 0.29 -5.64 -1.89
N ARG A 27 1.34 -5.55 -2.71
CA ARG A 27 2.43 -4.57 -2.51
C ARG A 27 1.96 -3.13 -2.66
N TYR A 28 1.16 -2.84 -3.67
CA TYR A 28 0.60 -1.50 -3.83
C TYR A 28 -0.42 -1.17 -2.72
N GLN A 29 -1.19 -2.16 -2.27
CA GLN A 29 -2.09 -2.00 -1.13
C GLN A 29 -1.32 -1.66 0.16
N ALA A 30 -0.17 -2.31 0.41
CA ALA A 30 0.70 -1.98 1.54
C ALA A 30 1.18 -0.52 1.48
N LEU A 31 1.67 -0.08 0.32
CA LEU A 31 2.11 1.31 0.11
C LEU A 31 0.96 2.30 0.30
N TYR A 32 -0.23 1.98 -0.20
CA TYR A 32 -1.41 2.83 -0.06
C TYR A 32 -1.76 3.04 1.42
N LEU A 33 -1.87 1.96 2.20
CA LEU A 33 -2.18 2.00 3.62
C LEU A 33 -1.11 2.75 4.43
N TYR A 34 0.17 2.54 4.09
CA TYR A 34 1.28 3.25 4.72
C TYR A 34 1.23 4.76 4.46
N LEU A 35 0.98 5.17 3.21
CA LEU A 35 0.84 6.58 2.84
C LEU A 35 -0.38 7.25 3.49
N GLN A 36 -1.40 6.49 3.87
CA GLN A 36 -2.53 6.96 4.68
C GLN A 36 -2.20 7.09 6.18
N GLY A 37 -1.01 6.67 6.61
CA GLY A 37 -0.55 6.74 8.00
C GLY A 37 -0.75 5.45 8.80
N THR A 38 -1.14 4.35 8.16
CA THR A 38 -1.24 3.04 8.81
C THR A 38 0.16 2.46 8.99
N ARG A 39 0.50 2.01 10.20
CA ARG A 39 1.80 1.39 10.47
C ARG A 39 1.86 -0.06 9.97
N ALA A 40 3.06 -0.56 9.68
CA ALA A 40 3.28 -1.89 9.10
C ALA A 40 2.69 -3.02 9.97
N GLU A 41 2.71 -2.87 11.30
CA GLU A 41 2.14 -3.82 12.25
C GLU A 41 0.63 -3.98 12.09
N ALA A 42 -0.07 -2.91 11.69
CA ALA A 42 -1.50 -2.93 11.41
C ALA A 42 -1.81 -3.38 9.96
N ILE A 43 -0.87 -3.21 9.02
CA ILE A 43 -1.02 -3.64 7.62
C ILE A 43 -0.82 -5.15 7.48
N ALA A 44 0.15 -5.72 8.20
CA ALA A 44 0.48 -7.14 8.17
C ALA A 44 -0.73 -8.09 8.27
N PRO A 45 -1.64 -7.95 9.27
CA PRO A 45 -2.82 -8.81 9.35
C PRO A 45 -3.83 -8.55 8.21
N ILE A 46 -3.92 -7.33 7.67
CA ILE A 46 -4.80 -7.00 6.53
C ILE A 46 -4.36 -7.78 5.28
N LEU A 47 -3.06 -7.93 5.07
CA LEU A 47 -2.49 -8.63 3.91
C LEU A 47 -2.23 -10.12 4.15
N ASN A 48 -2.49 -10.63 5.36
CA ASN A 48 -2.09 -11.96 5.80
C ASN A 48 -0.58 -12.23 5.54
N ARG A 49 0.26 -11.27 5.91
CA ARG A 49 1.73 -11.30 5.77
C ARG A 49 2.40 -11.04 7.12
N SER A 50 3.68 -11.37 7.24
CA SER A 50 4.49 -10.94 8.39
C SER A 50 4.85 -9.45 8.25
N VAL A 51 5.08 -8.78 9.38
CA VAL A 51 5.54 -7.37 9.40
C VAL A 51 6.84 -7.19 8.62
N GLN A 52 7.73 -8.19 8.61
CA GLN A 52 8.97 -8.17 7.83
C GLN A 52 8.74 -8.24 6.30
N THR A 53 7.58 -8.75 5.88
CA THR A 53 7.23 -8.89 4.46
C THR A 53 6.50 -7.66 3.91
N VAL A 54 5.80 -6.94 4.79
CA VAL A 54 5.11 -5.66 4.49
C VAL A 54 6.13 -4.54 4.37
#